data_AF-A0A7X3RBR8-F1
#
_entry.id   AF-A0A7X3RBR8-F1
#
_cell.length_a   1.000
_cell.length_b   1.000
_cell.length_c   1.000
_cell.angle_alpha   90.00
_cell.angle_beta   90.00
_cell.angle_gamma   90.00
#
_symmetry.space_group_name_H-M   'P 1'
#
loop_
_entity.id
_entity.type
_entity.pdbx_description
1 polymer ?
#
loop_
_entity_poly.entity_id
_entity_poly.type
_entity_poly.pdbx_seq_one_letter_code
_entity_poly.pdbx_strand_id
1 'polypeptide(L)'
;MAEQHHELAHVFSEPSGRVNDARAGGLRDVNTPYTFPGYTKAEWSEKADALRQQIRVANGLIPAHEPTPLNVEIFGKIEREDYSVEKVFFEPFPGFFTTGNLYRPLGKSGPFPGIVSPHGHWGRGRLESIERGSIPGRCINFAKQGYVIFSYDMLGYNDSGKQIEHRYGGAREGLWGLSAMGLQLQNGIRAIDFLQSLTDVDAERIGCTGASGGGTQTFILTAVAERVKVSAPVNMISATMQGGCLCENAPNLRLDVSNLEIGALMAPRPLLLVSATGDWTVKTPTVEYPAIRSIYEHFDAEDKVHQVQVDAEHNYNKESREAVYAWFAKWFLGVEDVSAFKEVEFQVEPDDALLVFSEREMPSHALKQEEFLPAWVSRSQQALENLKPTNETELQTFREEMESGLQHALGLQVPKITDVTLVEPEGAFPTTYHTNLSAKHLVIGRKGVGDTIPAILFSPEPQVGHDPVVLIIHPDGKEKLIDAETSEPSNLITDLLAADRKVLLIDVFGVGEHQDYERPEDTSFFTTYNRTAAALRVQDIVTALHCFTGRGDVSEVNLIGIGEAGLWGLLAAGFTDVKNVVIDTDGFDNSSDDAFLERLLIPSIRRVGDFRTAGTLVAPRNLILHKT
;
A
#
# COMPACT_ATOMS: atom_id res chain seq x y z
N MET A 1 32.36 8.57 -50.04
CA MET A 1 31.79 7.84 -48.90
C MET A 1 30.51 8.57 -48.58
N ALA A 2 29.36 7.93 -48.80
CA ALA A 2 28.07 8.55 -48.49
C ALA A 2 28.06 8.84 -46.98
N GLU A 3 27.75 10.08 -46.61
CA GLU A 3 27.46 10.45 -45.23
C GLU A 3 26.32 9.55 -44.76
N GLN A 4 26.64 8.57 -43.91
CA GLN A 4 25.62 7.98 -43.06
C GLN A 4 25.17 9.13 -42.16
N HIS A 5 24.00 9.69 -42.44
CA HIS A 5 23.30 10.52 -41.47
C HIS A 5 23.03 9.60 -40.27
N HIS A 6 23.86 9.71 -39.24
CA HIS A 6 23.63 9.01 -37.99
C HIS A 6 22.57 9.79 -37.23
N GLU A 7 21.33 9.28 -37.25
CA GLU A 7 20.21 9.87 -36.52
C GLU A 7 20.47 9.75 -35.02
N LEU A 8 20.86 10.85 -34.39
CA LEU A 8 21.04 10.92 -32.95
C LEU A 8 19.71 10.92 -32.19
N ALA A 9 18.59 11.22 -32.84
CA ALA A 9 17.29 11.34 -32.16
C ALA A 9 16.72 9.98 -31.69
N HIS A 10 17.15 8.89 -32.31
CA HIS A 10 16.50 7.58 -32.19
C HIS A 10 17.51 6.48 -31.84
N VAL A 11 17.26 5.77 -30.74
CA VAL A 11 17.89 4.48 -30.45
C VAL A 11 17.42 3.43 -31.47
N PHE A 12 16.16 3.54 -31.92
CA PHE A 12 15.52 2.61 -32.85
C PHE A 12 14.99 3.34 -34.08
N SER A 13 15.53 3.02 -35.26
CA SER A 13 15.25 3.72 -36.52
C SER A 13 13.91 3.36 -37.18
N GLU A 14 13.31 2.21 -36.85
CA GLU A 14 12.03 1.79 -37.44
C GLU A 14 10.94 1.65 -36.36
N PRO A 15 9.65 1.90 -36.68
CA PRO A 15 8.55 1.74 -35.73
C PRO A 15 8.46 0.34 -35.10
N SER A 16 8.81 -0.71 -35.84
CA SER A 16 8.92 -2.08 -35.32
C SER A 16 10.07 -2.27 -34.33
N GLY A 17 11.04 -1.34 -34.32
CA GLY A 17 12.13 -1.27 -33.35
C GLY A 17 11.77 -0.52 -32.07
N ARG A 18 10.63 0.18 -32.00
CA ARG A 18 10.18 0.83 -30.74
C ARG A 18 10.15 -0.16 -29.60
N VAL A 19 10.51 0.33 -28.41
CA VAL A 19 10.60 -0.49 -27.21
C VAL A 19 9.23 -0.97 -26.77
N ASN A 20 9.15 -2.26 -26.44
CA ASN A 20 8.04 -2.85 -25.72
C ASN A 20 8.42 -3.02 -24.24
N ASP A 21 7.84 -2.21 -23.37
CA ASP A 21 8.03 -2.28 -21.93
C ASP A 21 7.03 -3.26 -21.31
N ALA A 22 7.51 -4.30 -20.64
CA ALA A 22 6.65 -5.36 -20.09
C ALA A 22 5.64 -4.82 -19.05
N ARG A 23 5.94 -3.69 -18.40
CA ARG A 23 5.07 -3.05 -17.39
C ARG A 23 3.83 -2.38 -18.00
N ALA A 24 3.81 -2.20 -19.32
CA ALA A 24 2.63 -1.76 -20.02
C ALA A 24 1.57 -2.87 -20.14
N GLY A 25 2.00 -4.14 -20.17
CA GLY A 25 1.14 -5.31 -20.21
C GLY A 25 1.04 -6.03 -18.86
N GLY A 26 0.34 -7.17 -18.83
CA GLY A 26 0.27 -8.02 -17.63
C GLY A 26 -0.40 -7.38 -16.42
N LEU A 27 -1.30 -6.42 -16.65
CA LEU A 27 -2.01 -5.71 -15.59
C LEU A 27 -2.77 -6.68 -14.69
N ARG A 28 -2.62 -6.49 -13.39
CA ARG A 28 -3.26 -7.30 -12.37
C ARG A 28 -4.58 -6.69 -11.96
N ASP A 29 -5.54 -7.55 -11.68
CA ASP A 29 -6.86 -7.20 -11.15
C ASP A 29 -7.21 -8.08 -9.95
N VAL A 30 -8.44 -7.92 -9.46
CA VAL A 30 -8.98 -8.66 -8.33
C VAL A 30 -8.95 -10.18 -8.49
N ASN A 31 -8.98 -10.70 -9.72
CA ASN A 31 -9.07 -12.13 -10.04
C ASN A 31 -7.80 -12.70 -10.67
N THR A 32 -6.76 -11.88 -10.85
CA THR A 32 -5.51 -12.32 -11.47
C THR A 32 -4.86 -13.38 -10.58
N PRO A 33 -4.70 -14.63 -11.06
CA PRO A 33 -4.09 -15.70 -10.26
C PRO A 33 -2.68 -15.33 -9.82
N TYR A 34 -2.38 -15.56 -8.56
CA TYR A 34 -1.09 -15.23 -7.97
C TYR A 34 -0.36 -16.49 -7.52
N THR A 35 0.94 -16.58 -7.83
CA THR A 35 1.80 -17.67 -7.37
C THR A 35 2.65 -17.16 -6.21
N PHE A 36 2.49 -17.76 -5.03
CA PHE A 36 3.27 -17.40 -3.85
C PHE A 36 4.75 -17.69 -4.08
N PRO A 37 5.64 -16.68 -3.99
CA PRO A 37 7.08 -16.91 -4.13
C PRO A 37 7.62 -17.78 -2.99
N GLY A 38 8.57 -18.64 -3.30
CA GLY A 38 9.36 -19.31 -2.26
C GLY A 38 10.34 -18.32 -1.66
N TYR A 39 10.11 -17.88 -0.43
CA TYR A 39 11.01 -17.01 0.30
C TYR A 39 12.00 -17.84 1.13
N THR A 40 13.24 -17.41 1.24
CA THR A 40 14.09 -17.75 2.38
C THR A 40 13.68 -16.94 3.61
N LYS A 41 14.14 -17.32 4.80
CA LYS A 41 13.90 -16.55 6.04
C LYS A 41 14.32 -15.08 5.91
N ALA A 42 15.49 -14.82 5.33
CA ALA A 42 16.03 -13.47 5.17
C ALA A 42 15.19 -12.64 4.19
N GLU A 43 14.85 -13.21 3.03
CA GLU A 43 13.98 -12.56 2.05
C GLU A 43 12.58 -12.30 2.61
N TRP A 44 12.02 -13.25 3.38
CA TRP A 44 10.73 -13.04 4.02
C TRP A 44 10.78 -11.93 5.07
N SER A 45 11.83 -11.86 5.90
CA SER A 45 11.98 -10.78 6.88
C SER A 45 11.99 -9.40 6.22
N GLU A 46 12.81 -9.23 5.17
CA GLU A 46 12.86 -7.97 4.39
C GLU A 46 11.51 -7.67 3.72
N LYS A 47 10.90 -8.68 3.09
CA LYS A 47 9.59 -8.55 2.46
C LYS A 47 8.49 -8.19 3.46
N ALA A 48 8.52 -8.78 4.64
CA ALA A 48 7.51 -8.58 5.67
C ALA A 48 7.53 -7.15 6.20
N ASP A 49 8.71 -6.59 6.44
CA ASP A 49 8.86 -5.21 6.92
C ASP A 49 8.42 -4.21 5.85
N ALA A 50 8.87 -4.39 4.60
CA ALA A 50 8.42 -3.58 3.47
C ALA A 50 6.89 -3.66 3.26
N LEU A 51 6.31 -4.87 3.33
CA LEU A 51 4.88 -5.05 3.13
C LEU A 51 4.04 -4.43 4.26
N ARG A 52 4.48 -4.51 5.51
CA ARG A 52 3.82 -3.79 6.62
C ARG A 52 3.80 -2.29 6.36
N GLN A 53 4.92 -1.74 5.91
CA GLN A 53 5.00 -0.31 5.59
C GLN A 53 4.16 0.07 4.37
N GLN A 54 4.13 -0.76 3.33
CA GLN A 54 3.21 -0.62 2.19
C GLN A 54 1.75 -0.56 2.65
N ILE A 55 1.32 -1.48 3.53
CA ILE A 55 -0.05 -1.49 4.07
C ILE A 55 -0.33 -0.21 4.87
N ARG A 56 0.63 0.26 5.68
CA ARG A 56 0.48 1.51 6.45
C ARG A 56 0.32 2.73 5.54
N VAL A 57 1.13 2.86 4.49
CA VAL A 57 1.06 3.98 3.53
C VAL A 57 -0.21 3.93 2.69
N ALA A 58 -0.57 2.76 2.16
CA ALA A 58 -1.79 2.55 1.37
C ALA A 58 -3.08 2.90 2.14
N ASN A 59 -3.05 2.74 3.46
CA ASN A 59 -4.19 2.99 4.35
C ASN A 59 -4.07 4.32 5.13
N GLY A 60 -3.19 5.24 4.71
CA GLY A 60 -3.11 6.59 5.27
C GLY A 60 -2.55 6.67 6.69
N LEU A 61 -1.86 5.63 7.17
CA LEU A 61 -1.26 5.56 8.51
C LEU A 61 0.09 6.29 8.62
N ILE A 62 0.65 6.77 7.50
CA ILE A 62 1.94 7.48 7.43
C ILE A 62 1.73 8.86 6.80
N PRO A 63 2.28 9.95 7.39
CA PRO A 63 2.85 9.98 8.75
C PRO A 63 1.80 9.66 9.81
N ALA A 64 2.23 9.20 10.99
CA ALA A 64 1.28 8.92 12.07
C ALA A 64 0.48 10.20 12.43
N HIS A 65 -0.81 10.04 12.75
CA HIS A 65 -1.58 11.13 13.35
C HIS A 65 -1.37 11.14 14.87
N GLU A 66 -1.44 12.33 15.46
CA GLU A 66 -1.49 12.47 16.92
C GLU A 66 -2.64 11.64 17.50
N PRO A 67 -2.40 10.89 18.60
CA PRO A 67 -3.43 10.17 19.31
C PRO A 67 -4.54 11.12 19.77
N THR A 68 -5.79 10.72 19.56
CA THR A 68 -6.97 11.45 20.06
C THR A 68 -7.72 10.63 21.09
N PRO A 69 -8.36 11.23 22.10
CA PRO A 69 -9.22 10.49 23.04
C PRO A 69 -10.29 9.69 22.29
N LEU A 70 -10.62 8.49 22.79
CA LEU A 70 -11.68 7.66 22.21
C LEU A 70 -13.09 8.21 22.51
N ASN A 71 -13.27 8.98 23.59
CA ASN A 71 -14.58 9.47 24.02
C ASN A 71 -15.66 8.36 24.04
N VAL A 72 -15.32 7.23 24.66
CA VAL A 72 -16.15 6.02 24.67
C VAL A 72 -17.43 6.23 25.46
N GLU A 73 -18.57 5.79 24.91
CA GLU A 73 -19.81 5.59 25.66
C GLU A 73 -20.24 4.12 25.56
N ILE A 74 -20.48 3.48 26.71
CA ILE A 74 -21.02 2.12 26.83
C ILE A 74 -22.37 2.22 27.55
N PHE A 75 -23.45 1.75 26.95
CA PHE A 75 -24.79 1.89 27.51
C PHE A 75 -25.77 0.80 27.04
N GLY A 76 -26.98 0.79 27.60
CA GLY A 76 -28.04 -0.14 27.20
C GLY A 76 -27.72 -1.60 27.54
N LYS A 77 -27.12 -1.86 28.71
CA LYS A 77 -26.75 -3.21 29.15
C LYS A 77 -27.96 -4.12 29.23
N ILE A 78 -27.88 -5.24 28.54
CA ILE A 78 -28.85 -6.34 28.61
C ILE A 78 -28.11 -7.54 29.20
N GLU A 79 -28.58 -8.01 30.35
CA GLU A 79 -28.07 -9.22 30.99
C GLU A 79 -28.89 -10.44 30.59
N ARG A 80 -28.18 -11.55 30.36
CA ARG A 80 -28.70 -12.90 30.22
C ARG A 80 -28.06 -13.76 31.33
N GLU A 81 -28.29 -15.05 31.31
CA GLU A 81 -27.79 -15.93 32.39
C GLU A 81 -26.25 -15.96 32.47
N ASP A 82 -25.58 -16.09 31.32
CA ASP A 82 -24.14 -16.37 31.20
C ASP A 82 -23.34 -15.30 30.42
N TYR A 83 -24.02 -14.28 29.89
CA TYR A 83 -23.38 -13.15 29.20
C TYR A 83 -24.20 -11.86 29.32
N SER A 84 -23.58 -10.72 29.02
CA SER A 84 -24.27 -9.46 28.74
C SER A 84 -23.90 -8.90 27.37
N VAL A 85 -24.78 -8.06 26.81
CA VAL A 85 -24.50 -7.26 25.62
C VAL A 85 -24.79 -5.78 25.90
N GLU A 86 -23.92 -4.90 25.40
CA GLU A 86 -23.99 -3.45 25.56
C GLU A 86 -23.78 -2.75 24.21
N LYS A 87 -24.42 -1.60 24.02
CA LYS A 87 -24.19 -0.70 22.89
C LYS A 87 -22.94 0.13 23.18
N VAL A 88 -22.10 0.32 22.17
CA VAL A 88 -20.87 1.10 22.29
C VAL A 88 -20.73 2.04 21.10
N PHE A 89 -20.31 3.27 21.35
CA PHE A 89 -19.65 4.07 20.34
C PHE A 89 -18.44 4.81 20.89
N PHE A 90 -17.50 5.15 20.00
CA PHE A 90 -16.30 5.92 20.28
C PHE A 90 -15.78 6.59 19.01
N GLU A 91 -14.80 7.48 19.14
CA GLU A 91 -14.20 8.24 18.05
C GLU A 91 -12.80 7.73 17.69
N PRO A 92 -12.62 7.06 16.53
CA PRO A 92 -11.29 6.76 16.00
C PRO A 92 -10.48 8.02 15.66
N PHE A 93 -11.17 9.11 15.35
CA PHE A 93 -10.67 10.48 15.33
C PHE A 93 -11.85 11.44 15.45
N PRO A 94 -11.63 12.71 15.83
CA PRO A 94 -12.71 13.65 16.15
C PRO A 94 -13.77 13.74 15.05
N GLY A 95 -15.02 13.52 15.45
CA GLY A 95 -16.21 13.59 14.61
C GLY A 95 -16.48 12.34 13.74
N PHE A 96 -15.59 11.35 13.68
CA PHE A 96 -15.87 10.05 13.08
C PHE A 96 -16.18 9.03 14.16
N PHE A 97 -17.26 8.25 14.03
CA PHE A 97 -17.68 7.30 15.05
C PHE A 97 -17.55 5.85 14.58
N THR A 98 -16.99 5.02 15.45
CA THR A 98 -17.16 3.56 15.41
C THR A 98 -18.26 3.18 16.37
N THR A 99 -19.20 2.37 15.89
CA THR A 99 -20.40 1.92 16.60
C THR A 99 -20.42 0.40 16.63
N GLY A 100 -20.96 -0.20 17.69
CA GLY A 100 -20.99 -1.64 17.80
C GLY A 100 -21.63 -2.17 19.07
N ASN A 101 -21.43 -3.47 19.30
CA ASN A 101 -21.91 -4.17 20.48
C ASN A 101 -20.76 -4.89 21.18
N LEU A 102 -20.71 -4.72 22.50
CA LEU A 102 -19.74 -5.36 23.38
C LEU A 102 -20.43 -6.49 24.14
N TYR A 103 -19.91 -7.71 23.99
CA TYR A 103 -20.42 -8.89 24.67
C TYR A 103 -19.42 -9.33 25.73
N ARG A 104 -19.92 -9.62 26.94
CA ARG A 104 -19.09 -9.93 28.11
C ARG A 104 -19.56 -11.19 28.82
N PRO A 105 -18.64 -11.99 29.41
CA PRO A 105 -19.01 -13.12 30.25
C PRO A 105 -19.68 -12.64 31.54
N LEU A 106 -20.70 -13.37 32.02
CA LEU A 106 -21.25 -13.21 33.37
C LEU A 106 -20.95 -14.46 34.21
N GLY A 107 -20.89 -14.29 35.54
CA GLY A 107 -20.64 -15.38 36.48
C GLY A 107 -19.22 -15.97 36.44
N LYS A 108 -18.28 -15.34 35.73
CA LYS A 108 -16.86 -15.74 35.63
C LYS A 108 -15.94 -14.62 36.11
N SER A 109 -14.71 -14.95 36.49
CA SER A 109 -13.69 -13.98 36.90
C SER A 109 -12.69 -13.72 35.78
N GLY A 110 -12.52 -12.45 35.41
CA GLY A 110 -11.51 -12.00 34.46
C GLY A 110 -10.12 -11.76 35.10
N PRO A 111 -9.20 -11.08 34.40
CA PRO A 111 -9.40 -10.47 33.08
C PRO A 111 -9.52 -11.51 31.96
N PHE A 112 -10.37 -11.23 30.98
CA PHE A 112 -10.67 -12.13 29.87
C PHE A 112 -9.88 -11.76 28.61
N PRO A 113 -9.55 -12.72 27.73
CA PRO A 113 -9.07 -12.38 26.39
C PRO A 113 -10.10 -11.50 25.65
N GLY A 114 -9.60 -10.48 24.95
CA GLY A 114 -10.39 -9.56 24.13
C GLY A 114 -10.42 -9.99 22.66
N ILE A 115 -11.54 -9.83 21.96
CA ILE A 115 -11.66 -10.13 20.53
C ILE A 115 -12.29 -8.95 19.79
N VAL A 116 -11.61 -8.44 18.76
CA VAL A 116 -12.23 -7.55 17.78
C VAL A 116 -12.85 -8.38 16.65
N SER A 117 -14.08 -8.04 16.26
CA SER A 117 -14.95 -8.91 15.48
C SER A 117 -15.55 -8.15 14.27
N PRO A 118 -14.73 -7.78 13.26
CA PRO A 118 -15.25 -7.19 12.04
C PRO A 118 -16.21 -8.17 11.33
N HIS A 119 -17.13 -7.62 10.55
CA HIS A 119 -18.08 -8.39 9.75
C HIS A 119 -17.84 -8.21 8.25
N GLY A 120 -18.30 -9.17 7.44
CA GLY A 120 -18.32 -9.08 5.98
C GLY A 120 -19.58 -8.38 5.45
N HIS A 121 -19.76 -8.44 4.14
CA HIS A 121 -20.89 -7.84 3.40
C HIS A 121 -22.20 -8.64 3.58
N TRP A 122 -22.62 -8.83 4.82
CA TRP A 122 -23.91 -9.39 5.16
C TRP A 122 -25.01 -8.34 5.03
N GLY A 123 -26.23 -8.75 4.63
CA GLY A 123 -27.31 -7.82 4.34
C GLY A 123 -27.69 -6.94 5.53
N ARG A 124 -27.56 -7.49 6.74
CA ARG A 124 -27.84 -6.78 8.01
C ARG A 124 -26.57 -6.33 8.75
N GLY A 125 -25.41 -6.37 8.09
CA GLY A 125 -24.12 -5.99 8.69
C GLY A 125 -23.80 -6.79 9.95
N ARG A 126 -23.44 -6.12 11.05
CA ARG A 126 -23.15 -6.79 12.34
C ARG A 126 -24.37 -7.46 12.99
N LEU A 127 -25.59 -7.15 12.52
CA LEU A 127 -26.85 -7.72 13.04
C LEU A 127 -27.26 -9.01 12.31
N GLU A 128 -26.50 -9.45 11.31
CA GLU A 128 -26.85 -10.63 10.55
C GLU A 128 -26.89 -11.89 11.43
N SER A 129 -27.97 -12.65 11.31
CA SER A 129 -28.15 -13.92 12.00
C SER A 129 -29.04 -14.86 11.19
N ILE A 130 -28.39 -15.59 10.29
CA ILE A 130 -28.97 -16.65 9.47
C ILE A 130 -28.12 -17.93 9.59
N GLU A 131 -28.58 -19.04 9.05
CA GLU A 131 -27.85 -20.32 9.08
C GLU A 131 -26.42 -20.21 8.52
N ARG A 132 -26.28 -19.49 7.40
CA ARG A 132 -24.99 -19.26 6.73
C ARG A 132 -24.02 -18.40 7.54
N GLY A 133 -24.48 -17.64 8.53
CA GLY A 133 -23.65 -16.76 9.34
C GLY A 133 -24.43 -15.98 10.38
N SER A 134 -23.91 -15.92 11.61
CA SER A 134 -24.47 -15.12 12.70
C SER A 134 -23.36 -14.38 13.45
N ILE A 135 -23.32 -13.05 13.31
CA ILE A 135 -22.36 -12.20 14.03
C ILE A 135 -22.74 -12.12 15.52
N PRO A 136 -24.00 -11.82 15.90
CA PRO A 136 -24.40 -11.85 17.30
C PRO A 136 -24.25 -13.24 17.91
N GLY A 137 -24.63 -14.31 17.21
CA GLY A 137 -24.45 -15.68 17.68
C GLY A 137 -22.99 -16.05 17.95
N ARG A 138 -22.07 -15.60 17.09
CA ARG A 138 -20.62 -15.68 17.30
C ARG A 138 -20.19 -14.97 18.57
N CYS A 139 -20.59 -13.72 18.73
CA CYS A 139 -20.19 -12.90 19.86
C CYS A 139 -20.76 -13.42 21.20
N ILE A 140 -22.01 -13.86 21.21
CA ILE A 140 -22.65 -14.48 22.36
C ILE A 140 -21.87 -15.72 22.79
N ASN A 141 -21.55 -16.63 21.85
CA ASN A 141 -20.85 -17.87 22.19
C ASN A 141 -19.42 -17.62 22.70
N PHE A 142 -18.70 -16.66 22.13
CA PHE A 142 -17.43 -16.22 22.70
C PHE A 142 -17.60 -15.69 24.13
N ALA A 143 -18.59 -14.84 24.40
CA ALA A 143 -18.86 -14.35 25.75
C ALA A 143 -19.16 -15.49 26.74
N LYS A 144 -20.05 -16.42 26.35
CA LYS A 144 -20.34 -17.64 27.13
C LYS A 144 -19.11 -18.48 27.40
N GLN A 145 -18.13 -18.50 26.49
CA GLN A 145 -16.89 -19.26 26.62
C GLN A 145 -15.77 -18.52 27.38
N GLY A 146 -16.00 -17.28 27.84
CA GLY A 146 -15.05 -16.53 28.68
C GLY A 146 -14.19 -15.52 27.93
N TYR A 147 -14.74 -14.89 26.90
CA TYR A 147 -14.09 -13.83 26.12
C TYR A 147 -14.89 -12.53 26.20
N VAL A 148 -14.21 -11.39 26.17
CA VAL A 148 -14.85 -10.11 25.87
C VAL A 148 -14.72 -9.88 24.38
N ILE A 149 -15.83 -9.68 23.66
CA ILE A 149 -15.82 -9.54 22.20
C ILE A 149 -16.60 -8.32 21.75
N PHE A 150 -15.97 -7.53 20.86
CA PHE A 150 -16.54 -6.33 20.30
C PHE A 150 -16.73 -6.48 18.80
N SER A 151 -18.00 -6.54 18.36
CA SER A 151 -18.38 -6.46 16.96
C SER A 151 -18.80 -5.05 16.63
N TYR A 152 -18.24 -4.49 15.56
CA TYR A 152 -18.45 -3.10 15.17
C TYR A 152 -18.82 -2.97 13.70
N ASP A 153 -19.45 -1.84 13.38
CA ASP A 153 -19.94 -1.53 12.05
C ASP A 153 -18.78 -1.38 11.06
N MET A 154 -18.91 -2.08 9.95
CA MET A 154 -18.22 -1.75 8.71
C MET A 154 -18.67 -0.36 8.24
N LEU A 155 -17.78 0.36 7.54
CA LEU A 155 -18.10 1.65 6.96
C LEU A 155 -19.39 1.59 6.14
N GLY A 156 -20.35 2.45 6.44
CA GLY A 156 -21.62 2.54 5.71
C GLY A 156 -22.67 1.49 6.05
N TYR A 157 -22.43 0.64 7.04
CA TYR A 157 -23.42 -0.31 7.57
C TYR A 157 -24.02 0.18 8.87
N ASN A 158 -25.25 -0.27 9.16
CA ASN A 158 -25.95 -0.05 10.44
C ASN A 158 -25.87 1.42 10.90
N ASP A 159 -25.25 1.71 12.05
CA ASP A 159 -25.15 3.07 12.57
C ASP A 159 -24.09 3.91 11.82
N SER A 160 -23.01 3.28 11.31
CA SER A 160 -22.00 3.95 10.48
C SER A 160 -22.59 4.53 9.18
N GLY A 161 -23.62 3.88 8.62
CA GLY A 161 -24.37 4.35 7.46
C GLY A 161 -25.07 5.71 7.63
N LYS A 162 -25.17 6.22 8.87
CA LYS A 162 -25.66 7.57 9.13
C LYS A 162 -24.63 8.67 8.88
N GLN A 163 -23.33 8.34 8.83
CA GLN A 163 -22.24 9.33 8.59
C GLN A 163 -21.72 9.31 7.16
N ILE A 164 -21.60 8.11 6.61
CA ILE A 164 -20.75 7.87 5.44
C ILE A 164 -21.23 6.63 4.70
N GLU A 165 -21.20 6.69 3.38
CA GLU A 165 -21.60 5.59 2.51
C GLU A 165 -20.50 4.52 2.43
N HIS A 166 -20.92 3.28 2.20
CA HIS A 166 -20.01 2.14 2.15
C HIS A 166 -18.97 2.23 1.01
N ARG A 167 -19.33 2.89 -0.10
CA ARG A 167 -18.46 3.10 -1.27
C ARG A 167 -17.75 4.46 -1.26
N TYR A 168 -17.61 5.10 -0.10
CA TYR A 168 -16.87 6.35 0.03
C TYR A 168 -15.39 6.19 -0.38
N GLY A 169 -14.93 7.10 -1.23
CA GLY A 169 -13.57 7.14 -1.76
C GLY A 169 -13.55 7.58 -3.22
N GLY A 170 -12.35 7.69 -3.78
CA GLY A 170 -12.13 8.19 -5.12
C GLY A 170 -10.66 8.55 -5.33
N ALA A 171 -10.32 9.02 -6.53
CA ALA A 171 -8.95 9.43 -6.83
C ALA A 171 -8.50 10.60 -5.94
N ARG A 172 -9.39 11.55 -5.65
CA ARG A 172 -9.10 12.72 -4.79
C ARG A 172 -8.82 12.33 -3.35
N GLU A 173 -9.67 11.50 -2.74
CA GLU A 173 -9.43 10.95 -1.41
C GLU A 173 -8.15 10.09 -1.40
N GLY A 174 -7.93 9.34 -2.48
CA GLY A 174 -6.75 8.53 -2.71
C GLY A 174 -5.44 9.32 -2.69
N LEU A 175 -5.38 10.56 -3.18
CA LEU A 175 -4.19 11.43 -3.07
C LEU A 175 -3.76 11.62 -1.60
N TRP A 176 -4.73 11.63 -0.69
CA TRP A 176 -4.56 11.85 0.74
C TRP A 176 -4.54 10.54 1.55
N GLY A 177 -4.43 9.39 0.87
CA GLY A 177 -4.43 8.08 1.54
C GLY A 177 -5.73 7.79 2.29
N LEU A 178 -6.80 8.53 1.99
CA LEU A 178 -8.12 8.35 2.58
C LEU A 178 -8.89 7.35 1.71
N SER A 179 -9.27 6.22 2.31
CA SER A 179 -10.03 5.17 1.62
C SER A 179 -10.98 4.49 2.60
N ALA A 180 -12.03 3.84 2.07
CA ALA A 180 -12.93 3.04 2.89
C ALA A 180 -12.19 1.96 3.70
N MET A 181 -11.16 1.35 3.10
CA MET A 181 -10.31 0.38 3.75
C MET A 181 -9.48 1.01 4.88
N GLY A 182 -8.88 2.18 4.64
CA GLY A 182 -8.11 2.90 5.64
C GLY A 182 -8.94 3.32 6.85
N LEU A 183 -10.18 3.79 6.63
CA LEU A 183 -11.13 4.10 7.71
C LEU A 183 -11.51 2.84 8.51
N GLN A 184 -11.77 1.71 7.85
CA GLN A 184 -12.05 0.44 8.53
C GLN A 184 -10.83 -0.07 9.32
N LEU A 185 -9.61 0.09 8.79
CA LEU A 185 -8.39 -0.26 9.50
C LEU A 185 -8.20 0.61 10.75
N GLN A 186 -8.49 1.91 10.64
CA GLN A 186 -8.52 2.81 11.80
C GLN A 186 -9.55 2.37 12.83
N ASN A 187 -10.78 2.02 12.42
CA ASN A 187 -11.78 1.45 13.33
C ASN A 187 -11.25 0.21 14.05
N GLY A 188 -10.59 -0.70 13.33
CA GLY A 188 -10.00 -1.91 13.90
C GLY A 188 -8.87 -1.63 14.90
N ILE A 189 -7.95 -0.71 14.58
CA ILE A 189 -6.87 -0.30 15.49
C ILE A 189 -7.44 0.32 16.76
N ARG A 190 -8.40 1.24 16.61
CA ARG A 190 -9.03 1.96 17.73
C ARG A 190 -9.98 1.08 18.53
N ALA A 191 -10.55 0.04 17.93
CA ALA A 191 -11.27 -1.03 18.63
C ALA A 191 -10.35 -1.86 19.55
N ILE A 192 -9.09 -2.09 19.15
CA ILE A 192 -8.09 -2.70 20.05
C ILE A 192 -7.80 -1.77 21.22
N ASP A 193 -7.58 -0.48 20.96
CA ASP A 193 -7.36 0.52 22.03
C ASP A 193 -8.53 0.52 23.02
N PHE A 194 -9.76 0.47 22.50
CA PHE A 194 -10.98 0.38 23.30
C PHE A 194 -10.97 -0.87 24.20
N LEU A 195 -10.76 -2.06 23.63
CA LEU A 195 -10.73 -3.30 24.42
C LEU A 195 -9.63 -3.27 25.49
N GLN A 196 -8.44 -2.79 25.15
CA GLN A 196 -7.32 -2.69 26.10
C GLN A 196 -7.55 -1.65 27.21
N SER A 197 -8.49 -0.73 27.05
CA SER A 197 -8.89 0.23 28.10
C SER A 197 -9.83 -0.35 29.15
N LEU A 198 -10.42 -1.51 28.89
CA LEU A 198 -11.40 -2.16 29.78
C LEU A 198 -10.70 -2.95 30.88
N THR A 199 -11.09 -2.74 32.13
CA THR A 199 -10.46 -3.40 33.29
C THR A 199 -10.72 -4.90 33.36
N ASP A 200 -11.73 -5.40 32.66
CA ASP A 200 -12.09 -6.81 32.57
C ASP A 200 -11.47 -7.52 31.36
N VAL A 201 -10.67 -6.82 30.55
CA VAL A 201 -9.92 -7.37 29.41
C VAL A 201 -8.44 -7.49 29.76
N ASP A 202 -7.85 -8.63 29.38
CA ASP A 202 -6.41 -8.83 29.41
C ASP A 202 -5.79 -8.21 28.16
N ALA A 203 -5.09 -7.09 28.35
CA ALA A 203 -4.52 -6.30 27.27
C ALA A 203 -3.48 -7.07 26.43
N GLU A 204 -2.91 -8.16 26.94
CA GLU A 204 -1.93 -8.99 26.23
C GLU A 204 -2.58 -10.16 25.47
N ARG A 205 -3.89 -10.40 25.64
CA ARG A 205 -4.63 -11.47 24.97
C ARG A 205 -5.72 -10.91 24.06
N ILE A 206 -5.30 -10.21 22.99
CA ILE A 206 -6.20 -9.66 21.97
C ILE A 206 -6.21 -10.54 20.72
N GLY A 207 -7.40 -10.94 20.26
CA GLY A 207 -7.57 -11.68 19.01
C GLY A 207 -8.46 -10.95 17.99
N CYS A 208 -8.49 -11.46 16.76
CA CYS A 208 -9.29 -10.88 15.68
C CYS A 208 -9.90 -11.98 14.79
N THR A 209 -11.18 -11.84 14.44
CA THR A 209 -11.83 -12.74 13.48
C THR A 209 -13.00 -12.13 12.74
N GLY A 210 -13.16 -12.49 11.47
CA GLY A 210 -14.19 -11.99 10.56
C GLY A 210 -14.26 -12.86 9.31
N ALA A 211 -15.41 -12.86 8.62
CA ALA A 211 -15.58 -13.58 7.35
C ALA A 211 -15.69 -12.65 6.15
N SER A 212 -15.25 -13.11 4.98
CA SER A 212 -15.36 -12.35 3.72
C SER A 212 -14.61 -11.02 3.81
N GLY A 213 -15.25 -9.88 3.49
CA GLY A 213 -14.69 -8.54 3.77
C GLY A 213 -14.31 -8.30 5.25
N GLY A 214 -14.93 -9.01 6.19
CA GLY A 214 -14.49 -9.05 7.59
C GLY A 214 -13.19 -9.84 7.78
N GLY A 215 -12.98 -10.88 6.97
CA GLY A 215 -11.70 -11.59 6.87
C GLY A 215 -10.60 -10.70 6.29
N THR A 216 -10.91 -9.89 5.28
CA THR A 216 -9.99 -8.84 4.76
C THR A 216 -9.58 -7.87 5.86
N GLN A 217 -10.55 -7.34 6.61
CA GLN A 217 -10.25 -6.49 7.75
C GLN A 217 -9.40 -7.22 8.81
N THR A 218 -9.68 -8.49 9.09
CA THR A 218 -8.92 -9.29 10.05
C THR A 218 -7.45 -9.40 9.66
N PHE A 219 -7.12 -9.89 8.46
CA PHE A 219 -5.71 -10.11 8.12
C PHE A 219 -4.94 -8.80 7.90
N ILE A 220 -5.60 -7.73 7.43
CA ILE A 220 -4.99 -6.41 7.29
C ILE A 220 -4.70 -5.79 8.67
N LEU A 221 -5.64 -5.89 9.61
CA LEU A 221 -5.42 -5.45 10.99
C LEU A 221 -4.27 -6.22 11.63
N THR A 222 -4.21 -7.54 11.44
CA THR A 222 -3.14 -8.37 12.03
C THR A 222 -1.76 -8.05 11.45
N ALA A 223 -1.69 -7.61 10.19
CA ALA A 223 -0.45 -7.24 9.53
C ALA A 223 0.20 -6.01 10.19
N VAL A 224 -0.59 -5.02 10.62
CA VAL A 224 -0.07 -3.75 11.18
C VAL A 224 -0.19 -3.64 12.70
N ALA A 225 -1.02 -4.47 13.34
CA ALA A 225 -1.21 -4.47 14.79
C ALA A 225 -0.67 -5.76 15.42
N GLU A 226 0.58 -5.72 15.89
CA GLU A 226 1.24 -6.82 16.62
C GLU A 226 0.55 -7.20 17.94
N ARG A 227 -0.34 -6.31 18.41
CA ARG A 227 -1.21 -6.54 19.58
C ARG A 227 -2.17 -7.70 19.35
N VAL A 228 -2.57 -7.99 18.11
CA VAL A 228 -3.38 -9.17 17.80
C VAL A 228 -2.52 -10.43 17.94
N LYS A 229 -2.79 -11.28 18.93
CA LYS A 229 -2.02 -12.49 19.24
C LYS A 229 -2.59 -13.75 18.62
N VAL A 230 -3.89 -13.79 18.32
CA VAL A 230 -4.57 -14.94 17.67
C VAL A 230 -5.51 -14.43 16.60
N SER A 231 -5.48 -15.02 15.41
CA SER A 231 -6.26 -14.58 14.26
C SER A 231 -6.99 -15.73 13.57
N ALA A 232 -8.19 -15.45 13.07
CA ALA A 232 -8.93 -16.35 12.18
C ALA A 232 -9.68 -15.54 11.10
N PRO A 233 -9.04 -15.20 9.97
CA PRO A 233 -9.75 -14.73 8.78
C PRO A 233 -10.49 -15.91 8.13
N VAL A 234 -11.80 -15.75 7.95
CA VAL A 234 -12.70 -16.79 7.42
C VAL A 234 -13.07 -16.46 5.97
N ASN A 235 -12.92 -17.44 5.07
CA ASN A 235 -13.37 -17.40 3.68
C ASN A 235 -12.86 -16.17 2.90
N MET A 236 -11.57 -15.81 3.01
CA MET A 236 -11.06 -14.63 2.32
C MET A 236 -9.66 -14.73 1.72
N ILE A 237 -8.67 -15.25 2.45
CA ILE A 237 -7.31 -15.40 1.89
C ILE A 237 -7.37 -16.39 0.73
N SER A 238 -7.03 -15.91 -0.47
CA SER A 238 -7.09 -16.68 -1.73
C SER A 238 -6.04 -16.20 -2.71
N ALA A 239 -5.53 -17.13 -3.52
CA ALA A 239 -4.60 -16.86 -4.61
C ALA A 239 -5.30 -16.35 -5.88
N THR A 240 -6.62 -16.46 -5.96
CA THR A 240 -7.40 -16.19 -7.18
C THR A 240 -8.53 -15.17 -7.00
N MET A 241 -8.79 -14.69 -5.79
CA MET A 241 -9.72 -13.58 -5.54
C MET A 241 -9.23 -12.73 -4.36
N GLN A 242 -9.03 -11.43 -4.60
CA GLN A 242 -8.32 -10.54 -3.66
C GLN A 242 -9.23 -9.63 -2.80
N GLY A 243 -10.53 -9.55 -3.09
CA GLY A 243 -11.53 -8.71 -2.42
C GLY A 243 -12.38 -7.95 -3.42
N GLY A 244 -13.69 -8.21 -3.45
CA GLY A 244 -14.59 -7.67 -4.49
C GLY A 244 -15.11 -6.26 -4.23
N CYS A 245 -14.91 -5.71 -3.02
CA CYS A 245 -15.43 -4.40 -2.63
C CYS A 245 -14.35 -3.30 -2.59
N LEU A 246 -14.76 -2.04 -2.79
CA LEU A 246 -13.89 -0.87 -2.62
C LEU A 246 -13.26 -0.81 -1.23
N CYS A 247 -13.98 -1.24 -0.19
CA CYS A 247 -13.48 -1.25 1.19
C CYS A 247 -12.36 -2.29 1.45
N GLU A 248 -12.03 -3.12 0.45
CA GLU A 248 -10.99 -4.16 0.50
C GLU A 248 -9.77 -3.82 -0.37
N ASN A 249 -9.82 -2.68 -1.08
CA ASN A 249 -8.89 -2.31 -2.15
C ASN A 249 -8.42 -0.85 -2.00
N ALA A 250 -7.64 -0.57 -0.95
CA ALA A 250 -6.87 0.66 -0.90
C ALA A 250 -5.91 0.77 -2.10
N PRO A 251 -5.72 1.96 -2.70
CA PRO A 251 -4.66 2.18 -3.68
C PRO A 251 -3.27 1.83 -3.12
N ASN A 252 -2.37 1.36 -3.98
CA ASN A 252 -1.02 0.86 -3.69
C ASN A 252 -0.92 -0.33 -2.71
N LEU A 253 -2.05 -0.93 -2.29
CA LEU A 253 -2.03 -1.99 -1.29
C LEU A 253 -1.38 -3.29 -1.78
N ARG A 254 -1.63 -3.70 -3.03
CA ARG A 254 -1.26 -5.02 -3.57
C ARG A 254 -0.27 -4.94 -4.74
N LEU A 255 0.58 -3.91 -4.75
CA LEU A 255 1.71 -3.85 -5.68
C LEU A 255 2.62 -5.06 -5.44
N ASP A 256 2.76 -5.91 -6.46
CA ASP A 256 3.62 -7.10 -6.50
C ASP A 256 3.37 -8.16 -5.38
N VAL A 257 2.24 -8.11 -4.68
CA VAL A 257 1.86 -9.03 -3.59
C VAL A 257 0.40 -9.45 -3.66
N SER A 258 0.02 -10.46 -2.88
CA SER A 258 -1.36 -10.92 -2.74
C SER A 258 -1.82 -10.99 -1.27
N ASN A 259 -3.09 -11.35 -1.06
CA ASN A 259 -3.62 -11.67 0.27
C ASN A 259 -2.86 -12.81 0.96
N LEU A 260 -2.13 -13.67 0.25
CA LEU A 260 -1.31 -14.72 0.86
C LEU A 260 -0.14 -14.13 1.64
N GLU A 261 0.63 -13.22 1.04
CA GLU A 261 1.72 -12.53 1.74
C GLU A 261 1.18 -11.74 2.92
N ILE A 262 0.09 -10.98 2.72
CA ILE A 262 -0.50 -10.19 3.81
C ILE A 262 -0.95 -11.10 4.96
N GLY A 263 -1.59 -12.24 4.65
CA GLY A 263 -1.96 -13.25 5.64
C GLY A 263 -0.76 -13.85 6.37
N ALA A 264 0.34 -14.12 5.65
CA ALA A 264 1.56 -14.67 6.21
C ALA A 264 2.29 -13.71 7.17
N LEU A 265 2.02 -12.40 7.13
CA LEU A 265 2.54 -11.43 8.12
C LEU A 265 2.10 -11.71 9.56
N MET A 266 1.12 -12.59 9.76
CA MET A 266 0.75 -13.08 11.08
C MET A 266 1.86 -13.93 11.70
N ALA A 267 2.70 -14.60 10.90
CA ALA A 267 3.79 -15.44 11.38
C ALA A 267 4.74 -14.66 12.33
N PRO A 268 5.16 -15.27 13.46
CA PRO A 268 4.88 -16.64 13.93
C PRO A 268 3.67 -16.74 14.87
N ARG A 269 2.75 -15.77 14.90
CA ARG A 269 1.60 -15.77 15.80
C ARG A 269 0.49 -16.73 15.30
N PRO A 270 -0.33 -17.30 16.19
CA PRO A 270 -1.44 -18.19 15.81
C PRO A 270 -2.39 -17.66 14.72
N LEU A 271 -2.47 -18.37 13.58
CA LEU A 271 -3.37 -18.12 12.46
C LEU A 271 -4.19 -19.37 12.10
N LEU A 272 -5.51 -19.23 12.06
CA LEU A 272 -6.42 -20.24 11.48
C LEU A 272 -6.98 -19.73 10.16
N LEU A 273 -6.77 -20.50 9.09
CA LEU A 273 -7.40 -20.27 7.79
C LEU A 273 -8.68 -21.12 7.73
N VAL A 274 -9.85 -20.48 7.83
CA VAL A 274 -11.12 -21.17 7.58
C VAL A 274 -11.54 -20.92 6.14
N SER A 275 -11.88 -21.98 5.43
CA SER A 275 -12.26 -21.96 4.01
C SER A 275 -13.56 -22.72 3.76
N ALA A 276 -14.15 -22.52 2.59
CA ALA A 276 -15.35 -23.24 2.17
C ALA A 276 -15.16 -23.91 0.80
N THR A 277 -15.86 -25.03 0.59
CA THR A 277 -15.86 -25.74 -0.70
C THR A 277 -16.57 -24.97 -1.81
N GLY A 278 -17.56 -24.14 -1.46
CA GLY A 278 -18.39 -23.40 -2.39
C GLY A 278 -17.98 -21.95 -2.66
N ASP A 279 -16.74 -21.54 -2.37
CA ASP A 279 -16.26 -20.18 -2.68
C ASP A 279 -14.79 -20.14 -3.18
N TRP A 280 -14.25 -18.93 -3.36
CA TRP A 280 -12.89 -18.68 -3.87
C TRP A 280 -11.76 -19.20 -2.96
N THR A 281 -12.08 -19.68 -1.75
CA THR A 281 -11.14 -20.31 -0.81
C THR A 281 -11.10 -21.83 -0.92
N VAL A 282 -11.80 -22.44 -1.90
CA VAL A 282 -11.81 -23.90 -2.11
C VAL A 282 -10.40 -24.52 -2.22
N LYS A 283 -9.41 -23.75 -2.69
CA LYS A 283 -8.02 -24.20 -2.83
C LYS A 283 -7.18 -24.08 -1.57
N THR A 284 -7.70 -23.50 -0.47
CA THR A 284 -6.95 -23.26 0.77
C THR A 284 -6.16 -24.46 1.27
N PRO A 285 -6.71 -25.69 1.32
CA PRO A 285 -5.95 -26.86 1.76
C PRO A 285 -4.72 -27.18 0.90
N THR A 286 -4.73 -26.77 -0.38
CA THR A 286 -3.74 -27.19 -1.40
C THR A 286 -2.84 -26.07 -1.90
N VAL A 287 -3.24 -24.80 -1.76
CA VAL A 287 -2.49 -23.64 -2.27
C VAL A 287 -2.17 -22.66 -1.14
N GLU A 288 -3.18 -22.05 -0.53
CA GLU A 288 -2.97 -20.97 0.43
C GLU A 288 -2.35 -21.45 1.74
N TYR A 289 -2.85 -22.56 2.31
CA TYR A 289 -2.31 -23.11 3.56
C TYR A 289 -0.86 -23.58 3.43
N PRO A 290 -0.48 -24.42 2.43
CA PRO A 290 0.92 -24.80 2.25
C PRO A 290 1.86 -23.59 2.06
N ALA A 291 1.43 -22.59 1.27
CA ALA A 291 2.21 -21.37 1.04
C ALA A 291 2.42 -20.55 2.32
N ILE A 292 1.38 -20.32 3.11
CA ILE A 292 1.52 -19.59 4.37
C ILE A 292 2.30 -20.42 5.40
N ARG A 293 2.07 -21.74 5.44
CA ARG A 293 2.80 -22.64 6.34
C ARG A 293 4.30 -22.65 6.08
N SER A 294 4.76 -22.54 4.82
CA SER A 294 6.20 -22.48 4.54
C SER A 294 6.89 -21.27 5.16
N ILE A 295 6.15 -20.16 5.38
CA ILE A 295 6.67 -19.02 6.14
C ILE A 295 6.80 -19.36 7.63
N TYR A 296 5.82 -20.03 8.22
CA TYR A 296 5.87 -20.44 9.63
C TYR A 296 7.02 -21.42 9.92
N GLU A 297 7.40 -22.26 8.94
CA GLU A 297 8.57 -23.15 9.03
C GLU A 297 9.88 -22.39 9.29
N HIS A 298 10.02 -21.15 8.80
CA HIS A 298 11.21 -20.33 9.09
C HIS A 298 11.34 -19.88 10.55
N PHE A 299 10.27 -20.05 11.34
CA PHE A 299 10.18 -19.61 12.73
C PHE A 299 9.90 -20.75 13.71
N ASP A 300 10.01 -22.02 13.26
CA ASP A 300 9.72 -23.20 14.08
C ASP A 300 8.31 -23.12 14.73
N ALA A 301 7.33 -22.64 13.96
CA ALA A 301 6.01 -22.25 14.43
C ALA A 301 4.87 -22.93 13.66
N GLU A 302 5.11 -24.05 12.99
CA GLU A 302 4.10 -24.73 12.14
C GLU A 302 2.86 -25.18 12.93
N ASP A 303 2.99 -25.38 14.25
CA ASP A 303 1.88 -25.70 15.15
C ASP A 303 0.91 -24.52 15.35
N LYS A 304 1.36 -23.30 15.05
CA LYS A 304 0.63 -22.02 15.12
C LYS A 304 -0.06 -21.64 13.81
N VAL A 305 -0.04 -22.49 12.79
CA VAL A 305 -0.84 -22.28 11.58
C VAL A 305 -1.62 -23.53 11.21
N HIS A 306 -2.93 -23.37 11.03
CA HIS A 306 -3.79 -24.48 10.64
C HIS A 306 -4.86 -24.03 9.65
N GLN A 307 -5.46 -25.00 8.97
CA GLN A 307 -6.58 -24.76 8.08
C GLN A 307 -7.75 -25.69 8.39
N VAL A 308 -8.97 -25.17 8.26
CA VAL A 308 -10.21 -25.95 8.31
C VAL A 308 -11.03 -25.60 7.07
N GLN A 309 -11.43 -26.61 6.31
CA GLN A 309 -12.35 -26.44 5.18
C GLN A 309 -13.73 -26.98 5.56
N VAL A 310 -14.74 -26.16 5.38
CA VAL A 310 -16.14 -26.48 5.65
C VAL A 310 -16.85 -26.77 4.33
N ASP A 311 -17.61 -27.88 4.28
CA ASP A 311 -18.40 -28.21 3.09
C ASP A 311 -19.70 -27.40 3.07
N ALA A 312 -19.61 -26.20 2.49
CA ALA A 312 -20.69 -25.23 2.42
C ALA A 312 -20.41 -24.18 1.34
N GLU A 313 -21.44 -23.39 0.99
CA GLU A 313 -21.25 -22.13 0.27
C GLU A 313 -20.46 -21.11 1.11
N HIS A 314 -20.19 -19.93 0.54
CA HIS A 314 -19.53 -18.81 1.24
C HIS A 314 -20.22 -18.46 2.57
N ASN A 315 -19.53 -18.62 3.71
CA ASN A 315 -20.18 -18.65 5.02
C ASN A 315 -19.32 -18.15 6.19
N TYR A 316 -20.00 -18.00 7.33
CA TYR A 316 -19.43 -18.15 8.67
C TYR A 316 -20.43 -18.94 9.53
N ASN A 317 -20.81 -20.12 9.05
CA ASN A 317 -21.83 -20.97 9.63
C ASN A 317 -21.38 -21.57 10.98
N LYS A 318 -22.22 -22.42 11.59
CA LYS A 318 -21.91 -23.04 12.88
C LYS A 318 -20.58 -23.80 12.89
N GLU A 319 -20.31 -24.61 11.87
CA GLU A 319 -19.07 -25.39 11.79
C GLU A 319 -17.83 -24.50 11.72
N SER A 320 -17.87 -23.45 10.88
CA SER A 320 -16.83 -22.42 10.83
C SER A 320 -16.65 -21.73 12.19
N ARG A 321 -17.73 -21.38 12.88
CA ARG A 321 -17.69 -20.75 14.22
C ARG A 321 -17.05 -21.66 15.26
N GLU A 322 -17.43 -22.94 15.30
CA GLU A 322 -16.85 -23.91 16.23
C GLU A 322 -15.35 -24.15 15.99
N ALA A 323 -14.90 -24.17 14.74
CA ALA A 323 -13.47 -24.24 14.42
C ALA A 323 -12.70 -23.04 14.98
N VAL A 324 -13.27 -21.83 14.85
CA VAL A 324 -12.66 -20.61 15.40
C VAL A 324 -12.68 -20.61 16.94
N TYR A 325 -13.78 -21.01 17.58
CA TYR A 325 -13.86 -21.10 19.05
C TYR A 325 -12.77 -22.03 19.60
N ALA A 326 -12.65 -23.22 19.02
CA ALA A 326 -11.63 -24.20 19.38
C ALA A 326 -10.20 -23.65 19.23
N TRP A 327 -9.93 -22.93 18.14
CA TRP A 327 -8.62 -22.32 17.91
C TRP A 327 -8.27 -21.24 18.94
N PHE A 328 -9.20 -20.35 19.24
CA PHE A 328 -9.00 -19.31 20.26
C PHE A 328 -8.83 -19.94 21.65
N ALA A 329 -9.59 -20.99 21.97
CA ALA A 329 -9.46 -21.71 23.22
C ALA A 329 -8.08 -22.34 23.41
N LYS A 330 -7.55 -23.00 22.37
CA LYS A 330 -6.19 -23.56 22.39
C LYS A 330 -5.15 -22.51 22.78
N TRP A 331 -5.22 -21.32 22.17
CA TRP A 331 -4.14 -20.32 22.29
C TRP A 331 -4.32 -19.32 23.43
N PHE A 332 -5.55 -18.95 23.79
CA PHE A 332 -5.80 -17.98 24.86
C PHE A 332 -6.18 -18.58 26.21
N LEU A 333 -6.76 -19.78 26.20
CA LEU A 333 -7.16 -20.49 27.42
C LEU A 333 -6.21 -21.65 27.75
N GLY A 334 -5.27 -21.98 26.85
CA GLY A 334 -4.25 -23.00 27.08
C GLY A 334 -4.82 -24.42 27.21
N VAL A 335 -5.98 -24.68 26.59
CA VAL A 335 -6.65 -25.98 26.66
C VAL A 335 -6.19 -26.90 25.52
N GLU A 336 -5.79 -28.13 25.85
CA GLU A 336 -5.41 -29.14 24.86
C GLU A 336 -6.63 -29.81 24.22
N ASP A 337 -7.63 -30.16 25.04
CA ASP A 337 -8.91 -30.67 24.55
C ASP A 337 -9.88 -29.51 24.29
N VAL A 338 -10.04 -29.18 23.02
CA VAL A 338 -10.91 -28.11 22.53
C VAL A 338 -12.33 -28.58 22.22
N SER A 339 -12.67 -29.86 22.47
CA SER A 339 -13.97 -30.45 22.12
C SER A 339 -15.16 -29.81 22.84
N ALA A 340 -14.92 -29.19 24.01
CA ALA A 340 -15.93 -28.47 24.78
C ALA A 340 -16.28 -27.08 24.21
N PHE A 341 -15.47 -26.53 23.30
CA PHE A 341 -15.66 -25.18 22.75
C PHE A 341 -16.55 -25.22 21.52
N LYS A 342 -17.81 -25.58 21.78
CA LYS A 342 -18.86 -25.73 20.77
C LYS A 342 -19.90 -24.64 20.89
N GLU A 343 -20.64 -24.42 19.81
CA GLU A 343 -21.75 -23.49 19.83
C GLU A 343 -22.89 -24.08 20.65
N VAL A 344 -23.28 -23.34 21.68
CA VAL A 344 -24.47 -23.62 22.48
C VAL A 344 -25.63 -22.74 22.00
N GLU A 345 -26.84 -23.08 22.43
CA GLU A 345 -28.03 -22.30 22.11
C GLU A 345 -27.88 -20.84 22.55
N PHE A 346 -28.34 -19.93 21.70
CA PHE A 346 -28.29 -18.50 21.91
C PHE A 346 -29.55 -17.83 21.39
N GLN A 347 -29.87 -16.67 21.97
CA GLN A 347 -30.95 -15.81 21.54
C GLN A 347 -30.35 -14.48 21.09
N VAL A 348 -30.69 -14.05 19.88
CA VAL A 348 -30.27 -12.75 19.36
C VAL A 348 -31.28 -11.70 19.80
N GLU A 349 -30.78 -10.56 20.27
CA GLU A 349 -31.61 -9.43 20.66
C GLU A 349 -32.24 -8.75 19.44
N PRO A 350 -33.41 -8.10 19.61
CA PRO A 350 -33.98 -7.23 18.58
C PRO A 350 -33.02 -6.13 18.10
N ASP A 351 -33.15 -5.70 16.84
CA ASP A 351 -32.23 -4.74 16.23
C ASP A 351 -32.20 -3.38 16.94
N ASP A 352 -33.35 -2.87 17.39
CA ASP A 352 -33.48 -1.61 18.12
C ASP A 352 -32.73 -1.62 19.45
N ALA A 353 -32.63 -2.79 20.09
CA ALA A 353 -31.83 -3.01 21.28
C ALA A 353 -30.31 -2.99 21.01
N LEU A 354 -29.89 -3.29 19.77
CA LEU A 354 -28.48 -3.40 19.37
C LEU A 354 -27.96 -2.20 18.55
N LEU A 355 -28.83 -1.44 17.89
CA LEU A 355 -28.48 -0.20 17.18
C LEU A 355 -28.16 0.92 18.17
N VAL A 356 -27.02 1.58 17.97
CA VAL A 356 -26.52 2.63 18.87
C VAL A 356 -27.43 3.86 18.81
N PHE A 357 -27.83 4.25 17.60
CA PHE A 357 -28.60 5.46 17.34
C PHE A 357 -30.05 5.15 16.93
N SER A 358 -30.62 4.02 17.36
CA SER A 358 -32.06 3.72 17.15
C SER A 358 -32.97 4.63 17.96
N GLU A 359 -32.60 4.89 19.21
CA GLU A 359 -33.41 5.64 20.20
C GLU A 359 -32.76 6.97 20.61
N ARG A 360 -31.66 7.35 19.95
CA ARG A 360 -30.94 8.59 20.22
C ARG A 360 -30.33 9.15 18.95
N GLU A 361 -30.13 10.45 18.94
CA GLU A 361 -29.40 11.13 17.88
C GLU A 361 -27.90 10.87 17.98
N MET A 362 -27.25 10.99 16.84
CA MET A 362 -25.80 11.06 16.75
C MET A 362 -25.27 12.30 17.48
N PRO A 363 -24.04 12.26 18.03
CA PRO A 363 -23.42 13.45 18.61
C PRO A 363 -23.39 14.62 17.62
N SER A 364 -23.69 15.83 18.09
CA SER A 364 -23.87 17.01 17.23
C SER A 364 -22.61 17.46 16.48
N HIS A 365 -21.43 16.98 16.88
CA HIS A 365 -20.14 17.23 16.23
C HIS A 365 -19.70 16.10 15.29
N ALA A 366 -20.59 15.13 15.01
CA ALA A 366 -20.32 14.11 14.03
C ALA A 366 -20.16 14.72 12.64
N LEU A 367 -19.07 14.34 11.97
CA LEU A 367 -18.80 14.73 10.60
C LEU A 367 -19.87 14.13 9.68
N LYS A 368 -20.35 14.96 8.76
CA LYS A 368 -21.07 14.53 7.56
C LYS A 368 -20.08 14.08 6.50
N GLN A 369 -20.54 13.27 5.54
CA GLN A 369 -19.71 12.70 4.48
C GLN A 369 -18.81 13.74 3.77
N GLU A 370 -19.37 14.91 3.44
CA GLU A 370 -18.64 15.99 2.76
C GLU A 370 -17.54 16.65 3.61
N GLU A 371 -17.57 16.48 4.93
CA GLU A 371 -16.62 17.07 5.88
C GLU A 371 -15.42 16.15 6.15
N PHE A 372 -15.48 14.87 5.76
CA PHE A 372 -14.42 13.89 6.02
C PHE A 372 -13.11 14.25 5.32
N LEU A 373 -13.14 14.50 4.01
CA LEU A 373 -11.92 14.82 3.27
C LEU A 373 -11.26 16.11 3.80
N PRO A 374 -11.96 17.25 3.97
CA PRO A 374 -11.38 18.44 4.58
C PRO A 374 -10.79 18.21 5.98
N ALA A 375 -11.49 17.48 6.85
CA ALA A 375 -10.99 17.16 8.19
C ALA A 375 -9.72 16.29 8.14
N TRP A 376 -9.71 15.29 7.25
CA TRP A 376 -8.56 14.41 7.04
C TRP A 376 -7.34 15.14 6.46
N VAL A 377 -7.57 16.02 5.47
CA VAL A 377 -6.55 16.88 4.88
C VAL A 377 -5.91 17.77 5.94
N SER A 378 -6.73 18.43 6.78
CA SER A 378 -6.24 19.28 7.86
C SER A 378 -5.36 18.50 8.84
N ARG A 379 -5.79 17.30 9.28
CA ARG A 379 -5.01 16.41 10.15
C ARG A 379 -3.71 15.94 9.48
N SER A 380 -3.74 15.67 8.19
CA SER A 380 -2.57 15.24 7.41
C SER A 380 -1.54 16.35 7.28
N GLN A 381 -1.98 17.57 6.98
CA GLN A 381 -1.12 18.76 6.90
C GLN A 381 -0.47 19.08 8.25
N GLN A 382 -1.23 18.98 9.35
CA GLN A 382 -0.68 19.18 10.69
C GLN A 382 0.41 18.15 11.02
N ALA A 383 0.19 16.86 10.69
CA ALA A 383 1.19 15.82 10.90
C ALA A 383 2.48 16.10 10.11
N LEU A 384 2.36 16.57 8.86
CA LEU A 384 3.52 16.95 8.04
C LEU A 384 4.26 18.17 8.59
N GLU A 385 3.55 19.19 9.08
CA GLU A 385 4.19 20.37 9.67
C GLU A 385 4.94 20.01 10.96
N ASN A 386 4.40 19.11 11.78
CA ASN A 386 5.07 18.62 12.99
C ASN A 386 6.37 17.84 12.69
N LEU A 387 6.47 17.21 11.53
CA LEU A 387 7.65 16.45 11.10
C LEU A 387 8.71 17.32 10.40
N LYS A 388 8.40 18.58 10.09
CA LYS A 388 9.28 19.44 9.32
C LYS A 388 10.62 19.64 10.04
N PRO A 389 11.74 19.17 9.47
CA PRO A 389 13.01 19.22 10.17
C PRO A 389 13.59 20.64 10.19
N THR A 390 14.15 21.04 11.32
CA THR A 390 14.81 22.34 11.53
C THR A 390 16.32 22.22 11.78
N ASN A 391 16.80 21.00 11.98
CA ASN A 391 18.22 20.68 12.21
C ASN A 391 18.56 19.29 11.64
N GLU A 392 19.85 18.93 11.67
CA GLU A 392 20.37 17.69 11.09
C GLU A 392 19.79 16.43 11.75
N THR A 393 19.62 16.43 13.07
CA THR A 393 19.04 15.28 13.79
C THR A 393 17.58 15.07 13.39
N GLU A 394 16.79 16.13 13.35
CA GLU A 394 15.40 16.06 12.88
C GLU A 394 15.31 15.65 11.41
N LEU A 395 16.25 16.08 10.56
CA LEU A 395 16.30 15.67 9.16
C LEU A 395 16.55 14.16 9.03
N GLN A 396 17.40 13.59 9.88
CA GLN A 396 17.63 12.15 9.91
C GLN A 396 16.36 11.39 10.32
N THR A 397 15.68 11.83 11.39
CA THR A 397 14.38 11.25 11.79
C THR A 397 13.32 11.38 10.68
N PHE A 398 13.27 12.54 10.02
CA PHE A 398 12.35 12.76 8.90
C PHE A 398 12.61 11.75 7.77
N ARG A 399 13.88 11.52 7.40
CA ARG A 399 14.23 10.52 6.38
C ARG A 399 13.76 9.13 6.78
N GLU A 400 14.04 8.71 8.01
CA GLU A 400 13.66 7.39 8.51
C GLU A 400 12.15 7.11 8.40
N GLU A 401 11.29 8.10 8.62
CA GLU A 401 9.84 7.93 8.51
C GLU A 401 9.30 8.22 7.10
N MET A 402 9.69 9.36 6.52
CA MET A 402 9.04 9.93 5.33
C MET A 402 9.66 9.47 4.01
N GLU A 403 10.94 9.06 4.00
CA GLU A 403 11.53 8.44 2.81
C GLU A 403 10.76 7.17 2.45
N SER A 404 10.55 6.31 3.44
CA SER A 404 9.77 5.09 3.26
C SER A 404 8.31 5.37 2.90
N GLY A 405 7.71 6.41 3.49
CA GLY A 405 6.37 6.88 3.13
C GLY A 405 6.24 7.23 1.66
N LEU A 406 7.13 8.10 1.17
CA LEU A 406 7.14 8.53 -0.23
C LEU A 406 7.50 7.37 -1.17
N GLN A 407 8.45 6.51 -0.81
CA GLN A 407 8.83 5.35 -1.60
C GLN A 407 7.63 4.45 -1.91
N HIS A 408 6.83 4.10 -0.89
CA HIS A 408 5.68 3.23 -1.05
C HIS A 408 4.49 3.93 -1.74
N ALA A 409 4.31 5.25 -1.57
CA ALA A 409 3.32 6.01 -2.32
C ALA A 409 3.63 6.01 -3.83
N LEU A 410 4.92 6.09 -4.18
CA LEU A 410 5.40 5.97 -5.56
C LEU A 410 5.40 4.52 -6.06
N GLY A 411 5.18 3.52 -5.20
CA GLY A 411 5.40 2.11 -5.52
C GLY A 411 6.84 1.81 -5.95
N LEU A 412 7.80 2.61 -5.51
CA LEU A 412 9.18 2.64 -6.02
C LEU A 412 10.00 1.45 -5.50
N GLN A 413 10.70 0.80 -6.41
CA GLN A 413 11.69 -0.24 -6.13
C GLN A 413 13.08 0.32 -6.45
N VAL A 414 13.79 0.78 -5.42
CA VAL A 414 15.15 1.30 -5.57
C VAL A 414 16.09 0.13 -5.91
N PRO A 415 16.69 0.09 -7.12
CA PRO A 415 17.50 -1.05 -7.53
C PRO A 415 18.90 -1.01 -6.89
N LYS A 416 19.48 -2.18 -6.62
CA LYS A 416 20.93 -2.24 -6.38
C LYS A 416 21.65 -2.01 -7.70
N ILE A 417 22.87 -1.48 -7.67
CA ILE A 417 23.69 -1.27 -8.87
C ILE A 417 23.82 -2.56 -9.70
N THR A 418 23.90 -3.72 -9.03
CA THR A 418 23.98 -5.04 -9.67
C THR A 418 22.72 -5.47 -10.41
N ASP A 419 21.58 -4.84 -10.12
CA ASP A 419 20.28 -5.20 -10.66
C ASP A 419 19.95 -4.39 -11.93
N VAL A 420 20.72 -3.32 -12.18
CA VAL A 420 20.55 -2.48 -13.37
C VAL A 420 21.36 -3.03 -14.53
N THR A 421 20.72 -3.11 -15.70
CA THR A 421 21.36 -3.53 -16.96
C THR A 421 21.52 -2.36 -17.90
N LEU A 422 22.66 -2.31 -18.58
CA LEU A 422 22.97 -1.34 -19.64
C LEU A 422 23.36 -2.14 -20.88
N VAL A 423 22.57 -2.04 -21.95
CA VAL A 423 22.78 -2.81 -23.17
C VAL A 423 22.90 -1.86 -24.37
N GLU A 424 23.93 -2.04 -25.19
CA GLU A 424 24.02 -1.41 -26.52
C GLU A 424 23.16 -2.23 -27.49
N PRO A 425 22.15 -1.64 -28.16
CA PRO A 425 21.30 -2.37 -29.09
C PRO A 425 22.10 -2.94 -30.27
N GLU A 426 21.61 -4.03 -30.86
CA GLU A 426 22.30 -4.70 -31.96
C GLU A 426 22.46 -3.75 -33.16
N GLY A 427 23.71 -3.55 -33.62
CA GLY A 427 24.05 -2.59 -34.67
C GLY A 427 24.26 -1.15 -34.20
N ALA A 428 24.13 -0.86 -32.90
CA ALA A 428 24.56 0.41 -32.32
C ALA A 428 26.10 0.45 -32.28
N PHE A 429 26.69 1.39 -33.01
CA PHE A 429 28.12 1.66 -32.93
C PHE A 429 28.33 2.98 -32.18
N PRO A 430 29.31 3.08 -31.28
CA PRO A 430 29.74 4.37 -30.74
C PRO A 430 30.06 5.27 -31.93
N THR A 431 29.27 6.31 -32.11
CA THR A 431 29.44 7.21 -33.25
C THR A 431 30.26 8.39 -32.76
N THR A 432 31.46 8.56 -33.31
CA THR A 432 32.19 9.83 -33.18
C THR A 432 31.38 10.88 -33.92
N TYR A 433 30.74 11.75 -33.16
CA TYR A 433 29.83 12.77 -33.63
C TYR A 433 30.54 14.11 -33.37
N HIS A 434 31.30 14.61 -34.36
CA HIS A 434 32.38 15.61 -34.22
C HIS A 434 33.72 15.07 -33.68
N THR A 435 34.81 15.76 -34.00
CA THR A 435 36.19 15.30 -33.76
C THR A 435 36.50 14.90 -32.31
N ASN A 436 35.79 15.49 -31.34
CA ASN A 436 36.04 15.34 -29.91
C ASN A 436 34.80 14.93 -29.11
N LEU A 437 33.75 14.40 -29.74
CA LEU A 437 32.55 13.96 -29.03
C LEU A 437 32.09 12.60 -29.56
N SER A 438 31.52 11.77 -28.68
CA SER A 438 30.93 10.49 -29.03
C SER A 438 29.50 10.38 -28.49
N ALA A 439 28.64 9.68 -29.24
CA ALA A 439 27.30 9.33 -28.81
C ALA A 439 27.12 7.82 -28.81
N LYS A 440 26.51 7.28 -27.75
CA LYS A 440 26.19 5.86 -27.61
C LYS A 440 24.71 5.66 -27.33
N HIS A 441 24.08 4.82 -28.13
CA HIS A 441 22.70 4.37 -27.88
C HIS A 441 22.71 3.22 -26.88
N LEU A 442 21.81 3.31 -25.90
CA LEU A 442 21.75 2.43 -24.75
C LEU A 442 20.30 2.08 -24.45
N VAL A 443 20.10 0.93 -23.84
CA VAL A 443 18.84 0.53 -23.23
C VAL A 443 19.13 0.20 -21.77
N ILE A 444 18.46 0.91 -20.86
CA ILE A 444 18.55 0.71 -19.42
C ILE A 444 17.35 -0.11 -18.94
N GLY A 445 17.55 -1.00 -17.97
CA GLY A 445 16.46 -1.77 -17.36
C GLY A 445 16.87 -2.43 -16.05
N ARG A 446 15.94 -3.09 -15.37
CA ARG A 446 16.16 -3.88 -14.16
C ARG A 446 16.02 -5.36 -14.47
N LYS A 447 16.96 -6.17 -13.98
CA LYS A 447 16.99 -7.62 -14.18
C LYS A 447 15.68 -8.26 -13.74
N GLY A 448 15.06 -9.02 -14.64
CA GLY A 448 13.85 -9.80 -14.34
C GLY A 448 12.55 -8.99 -14.21
N VAL A 449 12.59 -7.66 -14.40
CA VAL A 449 11.39 -6.82 -14.34
C VAL A 449 10.81 -6.55 -15.73
N GLY A 450 11.67 -6.34 -16.73
CA GLY A 450 11.26 -6.07 -18.11
C GLY A 450 10.93 -4.60 -18.40
N ASP A 451 11.35 -3.69 -17.53
CA ASP A 451 11.43 -2.27 -17.84
C ASP A 451 12.50 -2.01 -18.89
N THR A 452 12.19 -1.14 -19.84
CA THR A 452 13.05 -0.87 -20.98
C THR A 452 13.07 0.63 -21.24
N ILE A 453 14.21 1.25 -20.96
CA ILE A 453 14.40 2.71 -20.95
C ILE A 453 15.40 3.06 -22.07
N PRO A 454 14.91 3.51 -23.25
CA PRO A 454 15.78 4.00 -24.33
C PRO A 454 16.61 5.19 -23.85
N ALA A 455 17.90 5.18 -24.16
CA ALA A 455 18.83 6.19 -23.69
C ALA A 455 19.93 6.51 -24.71
N ILE A 456 20.45 7.74 -24.63
CA ILE A 456 21.59 8.19 -25.43
C ILE A 456 22.60 8.84 -24.49
N LEU A 457 23.83 8.35 -24.51
CA LEU A 457 24.95 8.87 -23.73
C LEU A 457 25.91 9.61 -24.64
N PHE A 458 25.98 10.92 -24.48
CA PHE A 458 27.00 11.77 -25.07
C PHE A 458 28.23 11.85 -24.17
N SER A 459 29.43 11.76 -24.74
CA SER A 459 30.70 11.82 -24.02
C SER A 459 31.73 12.68 -24.75
N PRO A 460 32.53 13.49 -24.03
CA PRO A 460 33.70 14.14 -24.60
C PRO A 460 34.83 13.13 -24.87
N GLU A 461 35.62 13.38 -25.91
CA GLU A 461 36.78 12.58 -26.32
C GLU A 461 38.08 13.43 -26.34
N PRO A 462 39.22 12.89 -25.87
CA PRO A 462 39.38 11.56 -25.26
C PRO A 462 38.78 11.51 -23.86
N GLN A 463 38.22 10.37 -23.46
CA GLN A 463 37.73 10.19 -22.09
C GLN A 463 38.87 10.26 -21.08
N VAL A 464 38.87 11.31 -20.26
CA VAL A 464 39.83 11.51 -19.17
C VAL A 464 39.15 11.06 -17.89
N GLY A 465 39.12 9.74 -17.65
CA GLY A 465 38.24 9.08 -16.67
C GLY A 465 37.93 9.82 -15.36
N HIS A 466 36.74 9.55 -14.80
CA HIS A 466 36.06 10.26 -13.70
C HIS A 466 35.23 11.50 -14.11
N ASP A 467 34.68 11.54 -15.32
CA ASP A 467 33.81 12.65 -15.75
C ASP A 467 32.46 12.68 -15.00
N PRO A 468 31.92 13.87 -14.67
CA PRO A 468 30.55 14.02 -14.20
C PRO A 468 29.54 13.52 -15.24
N VAL A 469 28.44 12.92 -14.79
CA VAL A 469 27.29 12.56 -15.64
C VAL A 469 26.11 13.47 -15.31
N VAL A 470 25.42 13.97 -16.33
CA VAL A 470 24.18 14.75 -16.21
C VAL A 470 23.06 14.00 -16.91
N LEU A 471 22.07 13.55 -16.15
CA LEU A 471 20.81 13.02 -16.70
C LEU A 471 19.89 14.20 -17.05
N ILE A 472 19.41 14.25 -18.28
CA ILE A 472 18.40 15.22 -18.72
C ILE A 472 17.13 14.49 -19.13
N ILE A 473 15.99 14.93 -18.60
CA ILE A 473 14.65 14.41 -18.93
C ILE A 473 13.74 15.50 -19.49
N HIS A 474 12.95 15.15 -20.49
CA HIS A 474 12.00 16.02 -21.18
C HIS A 474 10.63 15.33 -21.28
N PRO A 475 9.50 16.03 -21.08
CA PRO A 475 8.16 15.41 -21.04
C PRO A 475 7.77 14.75 -22.36
N ASP A 476 8.23 15.31 -23.48
CA ASP A 476 7.98 14.78 -24.83
C ASP A 476 9.11 13.87 -25.36
N GLY A 477 10.04 13.45 -24.48
CA GLY A 477 11.13 12.54 -24.84
C GLY A 477 12.41 13.24 -25.29
N LYS A 478 13.49 12.46 -25.33
CA LYS A 478 14.85 12.94 -25.62
C LYS A 478 15.01 13.55 -27.01
N GLU A 479 14.15 13.17 -27.96
CA GLU A 479 14.15 13.74 -29.32
C GLU A 479 14.00 15.26 -29.32
N LYS A 480 13.32 15.86 -28.32
CA LYS A 480 13.17 17.33 -28.24
C LYS A 480 14.46 18.06 -27.92
N LEU A 481 15.50 17.33 -27.51
CA LEU A 481 16.80 17.88 -27.21
C LEU A 481 17.79 17.72 -28.37
N ILE A 482 17.32 17.23 -29.52
CA ILE A 482 18.10 17.00 -30.73
C ILE A 482 17.37 17.67 -31.88
N ASP A 483 18.08 18.52 -32.62
CA ASP A 483 17.50 19.26 -33.73
C ASP A 483 17.16 18.31 -34.89
N ALA A 484 15.90 18.34 -35.34
CA ALA A 484 15.39 17.39 -36.32
C ALA A 484 15.99 17.55 -37.73
N GLU A 485 16.51 18.73 -38.07
CA GLU A 485 17.06 19.01 -39.41
C GLU A 485 18.57 18.73 -39.47
N THR A 486 19.28 19.11 -38.41
CA THR A 486 20.75 19.06 -38.33
C THR A 486 21.26 17.84 -37.57
N SER A 487 20.38 17.15 -36.83
CA SER A 487 20.73 16.12 -35.84
C SER A 487 21.64 16.63 -34.72
N GLU A 488 21.84 17.94 -34.57
CA GLU A 488 22.69 18.51 -33.54
C GLU A 488 21.99 18.51 -32.16
N PRO A 489 22.69 18.13 -31.09
CA PRO A 489 22.18 18.30 -29.74
C PRO A 489 21.90 19.77 -29.43
N SER A 490 20.92 20.03 -28.56
CA SER A 490 20.59 21.37 -28.09
C SER A 490 21.80 22.06 -27.43
N ASN A 491 21.79 23.40 -27.42
CA ASN A 491 22.85 24.20 -26.80
C ASN A 491 23.16 23.80 -25.34
N LEU A 492 22.13 23.39 -24.59
CA LEU A 492 22.30 22.89 -23.23
C LEU A 492 23.25 21.67 -23.19
N ILE A 493 23.07 20.73 -24.10
CA ILE A 493 23.89 19.52 -24.18
C ILE A 493 25.31 19.88 -24.62
N THR A 494 25.45 20.71 -25.66
CA THR A 494 26.77 21.09 -26.17
C THR A 494 27.58 21.88 -25.15
N ASP A 495 26.94 22.76 -24.38
CA ASP A 495 27.59 23.54 -23.32
C ASP A 495 28.05 22.65 -22.15
N LEU A 496 27.26 21.62 -21.79
CA LEU A 496 27.64 20.64 -20.77
C LEU A 496 28.81 19.77 -21.23
N LEU A 497 28.79 19.32 -22.48
CA LEU A 497 29.89 18.54 -23.07
C LEU A 497 31.18 19.36 -23.16
N ALA A 498 31.09 20.65 -23.53
CA ALA A 498 32.23 21.57 -23.55
C ALA A 498 32.80 21.86 -22.15
N ALA A 499 32.04 21.58 -21.09
CA ALA A 499 32.46 21.64 -19.69
C ALA A 499 32.92 20.27 -19.14
N ASP A 500 33.29 19.34 -20.02
CA ASP A 500 33.78 17.99 -19.71
C ASP A 500 32.76 17.13 -18.92
N ARG A 501 31.47 17.28 -19.21
CA ARG A 501 30.40 16.47 -18.59
C ARG A 501 29.79 15.51 -19.61
N LYS A 502 29.63 14.25 -19.22
CA LYS A 502 28.83 13.27 -19.96
C LYS A 502 27.35 13.61 -19.80
N VAL A 503 26.58 13.45 -20.87
CA VAL A 503 25.14 13.77 -20.86
C VAL A 503 24.35 12.54 -21.24
N LEU A 504 23.49 12.07 -20.33
CA LEU A 504 22.55 10.99 -20.56
C LEU A 504 21.17 11.57 -20.81
N LEU A 505 20.58 11.24 -21.96
CA LEU A 505 19.17 11.50 -22.24
C LEU A 505 18.40 10.18 -22.16
N ILE A 506 17.17 10.20 -21.63
CA ILE A 506 16.33 9.01 -21.55
C ILE A 506 14.91 9.29 -22.02
N ASP A 507 14.26 8.25 -22.54
CA ASP A 507 12.82 8.18 -22.72
C ASP A 507 12.19 7.37 -21.58
N VAL A 508 11.51 8.07 -20.67
CA VAL A 508 10.78 7.44 -19.56
C VAL A 508 9.52 6.73 -20.03
N PHE A 509 8.93 5.90 -19.17
CA PHE A 509 7.75 5.11 -19.46
C PHE A 509 6.65 5.86 -20.22
N GLY A 510 6.29 5.33 -21.39
CA GLY A 510 5.22 5.84 -22.25
C GLY A 510 5.53 7.18 -22.93
N VAL A 511 6.81 7.55 -23.05
CA VAL A 511 7.28 8.77 -23.71
C VAL A 511 8.29 8.40 -24.80
N GLY A 512 8.35 9.17 -25.90
CA GLY A 512 9.38 9.00 -26.93
C GLY A 512 9.29 7.66 -27.65
N GLU A 513 10.35 6.85 -27.58
CA GLU A 513 10.48 5.58 -28.33
C GLU A 513 9.71 4.38 -27.75
N HIS A 514 8.90 4.59 -26.72
CA HIS A 514 7.96 3.57 -26.24
C HIS A 514 6.87 3.30 -27.29
N GLN A 515 6.43 2.05 -27.38
CA GLN A 515 5.23 1.74 -28.16
C GLN A 515 3.99 2.42 -27.53
N ASP A 516 2.97 2.67 -28.35
CA ASP A 516 1.68 3.08 -27.83
C ASP A 516 1.03 1.89 -27.11
N TYR A 517 0.65 2.09 -25.85
CA TYR A 517 0.03 1.04 -25.04
C TYR A 517 -1.37 1.44 -24.60
N GLU A 518 -2.31 0.51 -24.68
CA GLU A 518 -3.61 0.65 -24.01
C GLU A 518 -3.49 0.17 -22.56
N ARG A 519 -3.51 1.11 -21.62
CA ARG A 519 -3.57 0.81 -20.17
C ARG A 519 -4.88 1.35 -19.62
N PRO A 520 -5.90 0.49 -19.39
CA PRO A 520 -7.18 0.93 -18.87
C PRO A 520 -7.08 1.24 -17.37
N GLU A 521 -6.43 2.36 -17.04
CA GLU A 521 -6.20 2.80 -15.65
C GLU A 521 -7.50 3.18 -14.91
N ASP A 522 -8.61 3.29 -15.64
CA ASP A 522 -9.97 3.53 -15.14
C ASP A 522 -10.70 2.24 -14.70
N THR A 523 -10.07 1.07 -14.87
CA THR A 523 -10.63 -0.20 -14.39
C THR A 523 -10.74 -0.26 -12.87
N SER A 524 -11.71 -1.03 -12.38
CA SER A 524 -11.96 -1.17 -10.95
C SER A 524 -10.70 -1.62 -10.21
N PHE A 525 -10.30 -0.83 -9.22
CA PHE A 525 -9.15 -1.08 -8.35
C PHE A 525 -7.79 -1.10 -9.06
N PHE A 526 -7.66 -0.49 -10.25
CA PHE A 526 -6.39 -0.47 -11.00
C PHE A 526 -5.19 -0.11 -10.12
N THR A 527 -5.29 1.00 -9.38
CA THR A 527 -4.20 1.51 -8.53
C THR A 527 -3.94 0.68 -7.27
N THR A 528 -4.81 -0.27 -6.92
CA THR A 528 -4.53 -1.24 -5.85
C THR A 528 -3.48 -2.25 -6.28
N TYR A 529 -3.47 -2.64 -7.57
CA TYR A 529 -2.66 -3.73 -8.10
C TYR A 529 -1.53 -3.26 -9.02
N ASN A 530 -1.67 -2.07 -9.61
CA ASN A 530 -0.80 -1.56 -10.65
C ASN A 530 -0.32 -0.15 -10.33
N ARG A 531 0.88 0.18 -10.81
CA ARG A 531 1.46 1.52 -10.73
C ARG A 531 0.87 2.40 -11.84
N THR A 532 0.63 3.68 -11.53
CA THR A 532 0.25 4.69 -12.53
C THR A 532 1.41 4.97 -13.47
N ALA A 533 1.13 5.50 -14.66
CA ALA A 533 2.18 5.91 -15.59
C ALA A 533 3.17 6.91 -14.95
N ALA A 534 2.68 7.87 -14.16
CA ALA A 534 3.52 8.82 -13.44
C ALA A 534 4.51 8.14 -12.48
N ALA A 535 4.05 7.16 -11.69
CA ALA A 535 4.90 6.39 -10.79
C ALA A 535 5.97 5.59 -11.55
N LEU A 536 5.63 5.02 -12.71
CA LEU A 536 6.59 4.31 -13.57
C LEU A 536 7.64 5.25 -14.18
N ARG A 537 7.27 6.48 -14.54
CA ARG A 537 8.24 7.50 -15.01
C ARG A 537 9.23 7.89 -13.91
N VAL A 538 8.77 8.05 -12.67
CA VAL A 538 9.66 8.29 -11.52
C VAL A 538 10.61 7.10 -11.32
N GLN A 539 10.10 5.86 -11.41
CA GLN A 539 10.93 4.64 -11.33
C GLN A 539 12.03 4.63 -12.39
N ASP A 540 11.74 5.01 -13.63
CA ASP A 540 12.73 5.00 -14.71
C ASP A 540 13.87 5.99 -14.46
N ILE A 541 13.56 7.16 -13.92
CA ILE A 541 14.57 8.17 -13.54
C ILE A 541 15.47 7.63 -12.42
N VAL A 542 14.88 6.99 -11.40
CA VAL A 542 15.64 6.37 -10.31
C VAL A 542 16.55 5.26 -10.84
N THR A 543 16.05 4.39 -11.73
CA THR A 543 16.83 3.33 -12.37
C THR A 543 17.99 3.89 -13.20
N ALA A 544 17.73 4.93 -14.00
CA ALA A 544 18.76 5.57 -14.83
C ALA A 544 19.86 6.24 -14.01
N LEU A 545 19.51 6.94 -12.93
CA LEU A 545 20.49 7.56 -12.03
C LEU A 545 21.38 6.51 -11.35
N HIS A 546 20.80 5.39 -10.90
CA HIS A 546 21.54 4.29 -10.29
C HIS A 546 22.52 3.57 -11.24
N CYS A 547 22.37 3.72 -12.56
CA CYS A 547 23.36 3.20 -13.53
C CYS A 547 24.75 3.78 -13.33
N PHE A 548 24.84 5.03 -12.84
CA PHE A 548 26.08 5.79 -12.77
C PHE A 548 26.56 6.05 -11.33
N THR A 549 25.67 5.88 -10.35
CA THR A 549 26.04 5.97 -8.93
C THR A 549 27.07 4.90 -8.55
N GLY A 550 28.15 5.31 -7.87
CA GLY A 550 29.18 4.39 -7.35
C GLY A 550 30.09 3.76 -8.42
N ARG A 551 29.95 4.13 -9.70
CA ARG A 551 30.83 3.69 -10.77
C ARG A 551 32.19 4.39 -10.67
N GLY A 552 33.27 3.61 -10.73
CA GLY A 552 34.64 4.13 -10.62
C GLY A 552 35.03 5.11 -11.73
N ASP A 553 34.34 5.11 -12.86
CA ASP A 553 34.57 5.99 -14.01
C ASP A 553 33.73 7.29 -14.00
N VAL A 554 32.94 7.54 -12.93
CA VAL A 554 32.05 8.70 -12.76
C VAL A 554 32.39 9.43 -11.46
N SER A 555 32.61 10.74 -11.50
CA SER A 555 32.91 11.53 -10.28
C SER A 555 31.66 11.99 -9.53
N GLU A 556 30.59 12.32 -10.26
CA GLU A 556 29.31 12.75 -9.70
C GLU A 556 28.18 12.53 -10.71
N VAL A 557 26.96 12.37 -10.21
CA VAL A 557 25.73 12.30 -11.03
C VAL A 557 24.88 13.53 -10.73
N ASN A 558 24.35 14.15 -11.77
CA ASN A 558 23.51 15.35 -11.72
C ASN A 558 22.20 15.12 -12.49
N LEU A 559 21.15 15.84 -12.15
CA LEU A 559 19.83 15.72 -12.77
C LEU A 559 19.32 17.07 -13.24
N ILE A 560 18.86 17.12 -14.50
CA ILE A 560 18.12 18.23 -15.08
C ILE A 560 16.75 17.72 -15.54
N GLY A 561 15.67 18.26 -14.97
CA GLY A 561 14.31 18.00 -15.43
C GLY A 561 13.70 19.22 -16.10
N ILE A 562 13.25 19.07 -17.34
CA ILE A 562 12.68 20.15 -18.16
C ILE A 562 11.16 20.03 -18.18
N GLY A 563 10.45 21.16 -18.13
CA GLY A 563 8.99 21.21 -18.11
C GLY A 563 8.38 20.27 -17.07
N GLU A 564 7.27 19.62 -17.40
CA GLU A 564 6.58 18.69 -16.49
C GLU A 564 7.46 17.52 -16.01
N ALA A 565 8.46 17.10 -16.79
CA ALA A 565 9.37 16.03 -16.36
C ALA A 565 10.21 16.42 -15.13
N GLY A 566 10.37 17.71 -14.84
CA GLY A 566 11.00 18.16 -13.60
C GLY A 566 10.25 17.75 -12.34
N LEU A 567 8.92 17.58 -12.41
CA LEU A 567 8.13 17.04 -11.30
C LEU A 567 8.54 15.59 -10.99
N TRP A 568 8.66 14.74 -12.02
CA TRP A 568 9.11 13.36 -11.86
C TRP A 568 10.56 13.29 -11.37
N GLY A 569 11.40 14.20 -11.90
CA GLY A 569 12.79 14.35 -11.48
C GLY A 569 12.95 14.69 -10.00
N LEU A 570 12.13 15.60 -9.47
CA LEU A 570 12.16 15.95 -8.04
C LEU A 570 11.84 14.73 -7.16
N LEU A 571 10.78 14.01 -7.51
CA LEU A 571 10.34 12.82 -6.79
C LEU A 571 11.41 11.72 -6.81
N ALA A 572 12.09 11.54 -7.95
CA ALA A 572 13.18 10.57 -8.09
C ALA A 572 14.44 10.96 -7.30
N ALA A 573 14.80 12.25 -7.27
CA ALA A 573 16.03 12.73 -6.67
C ALA A 573 16.16 12.38 -5.17
N GLY A 574 15.04 12.31 -4.45
CA GLY A 574 14.99 11.93 -3.04
C GLY A 574 15.54 10.53 -2.74
N PHE A 575 15.57 9.63 -3.73
CA PHE A 575 15.97 8.22 -3.56
C PHE A 575 17.31 7.88 -4.22
N THR A 576 18.11 8.87 -4.57
CA THR A 576 19.39 8.70 -5.27
C THR A 576 20.45 9.57 -4.63
N ASP A 577 21.73 9.31 -4.92
CA ASP A 577 22.86 10.15 -4.47
C ASP A 577 23.17 11.32 -5.43
N VAL A 578 22.20 11.73 -6.26
CA VAL A 578 22.39 12.83 -7.21
C VAL A 578 22.86 14.11 -6.50
N LYS A 579 23.94 14.72 -6.97
CA LYS A 579 24.63 15.82 -6.27
C LYS A 579 23.97 17.17 -6.51
N ASN A 580 23.63 17.46 -7.76
CA ASN A 580 22.95 18.68 -8.17
C ASN A 580 21.66 18.33 -8.90
N VAL A 581 20.55 18.95 -8.48
CA VAL A 581 19.22 18.78 -9.05
C VAL A 581 18.74 20.13 -9.55
N VAL A 582 18.44 20.23 -10.84
CA VAL A 582 17.90 21.43 -11.48
C VAL A 582 16.59 21.03 -12.16
N ILE A 583 15.48 21.61 -11.72
CA ILE A 583 14.17 21.25 -12.29
C ILE A 583 13.35 22.48 -12.62
N ASP A 584 12.70 22.42 -13.79
CA ASP A 584 11.54 23.25 -14.13
C ASP A 584 10.30 22.55 -13.58
N THR A 585 9.44 23.27 -12.84
CA THR A 585 8.20 22.73 -12.29
C THR A 585 6.98 23.06 -13.15
N ASP A 586 7.18 23.72 -14.30
CA ASP A 586 6.16 23.99 -15.31
C ASP A 586 4.91 24.70 -14.77
N GLY A 587 5.10 25.59 -13.78
CA GLY A 587 4.02 26.32 -13.13
C GLY A 587 3.00 25.42 -12.42
N PHE A 588 3.39 24.20 -12.01
CA PHE A 588 2.50 23.26 -11.37
C PHE A 588 1.92 23.79 -10.04
N ASP A 589 0.59 23.85 -9.95
CA ASP A 589 -0.09 24.28 -8.73
C ASP A 589 -0.11 23.17 -7.66
N ASN A 590 0.93 23.15 -6.83
CA ASN A 590 1.06 22.20 -5.71
C ASN A 590 -0.01 22.36 -4.61
N SER A 591 -0.83 23.42 -4.65
CA SER A 591 -1.92 23.60 -3.70
C SER A 591 -3.21 22.88 -4.13
N SER A 592 -3.36 22.62 -5.43
CA SER A 592 -4.58 22.08 -6.05
C SER A 592 -4.54 20.56 -6.19
N ASP A 593 -5.53 19.88 -5.61
CA ASP A 593 -5.76 18.45 -5.87
C ASP A 593 -6.04 18.19 -7.37
N ASP A 594 -6.68 19.12 -8.07
CA ASP A 594 -7.01 18.95 -9.51
C ASP A 594 -5.75 18.86 -10.36
N ALA A 595 -4.74 19.69 -10.06
CA ALA A 595 -3.45 19.63 -10.73
C ALA A 595 -2.78 18.25 -10.57
N PHE A 596 -2.85 17.65 -9.37
CA PHE A 596 -2.37 16.29 -9.15
C PHE A 596 -3.19 15.26 -9.91
N LEU A 597 -4.52 15.34 -9.89
CA LEU A 597 -5.38 14.37 -10.58
C LEU A 597 -5.16 14.38 -12.10
N GLU A 598 -4.96 15.55 -12.69
CA GLU A 598 -4.82 15.71 -14.14
C GLU A 598 -3.41 15.38 -14.65
N ARG A 599 -2.37 15.76 -13.89
CA ARG A 599 -0.98 15.77 -14.38
C ARG A 599 -0.05 14.81 -13.64
N LEU A 600 -0.41 14.40 -12.42
CA LEU A 600 0.47 13.62 -11.54
C LEU A 600 -0.31 12.68 -10.60
N LEU A 601 -1.18 11.84 -11.17
CA LEU A 601 -1.99 10.93 -10.38
C LEU A 601 -1.10 9.83 -9.77
N ILE A 602 -0.79 9.98 -8.48
CA ILE A 602 -0.05 9.01 -7.68
C ILE A 602 -0.79 8.89 -6.33
N PRO A 603 -1.32 7.71 -5.97
CA PRO A 603 -2.02 7.55 -4.71
C PRO A 603 -1.12 7.84 -3.50
N SER A 604 -1.73 8.40 -2.45
CA SER A 604 -1.07 8.83 -1.20
C SER A 604 0.01 9.90 -1.36
N ILE A 605 0.29 10.43 -2.56
CA ILE A 605 1.40 11.37 -2.78
C ILE A 605 1.29 12.62 -1.91
N ARG A 606 0.07 13.17 -1.77
CA ARG A 606 -0.18 14.35 -0.93
C ARG A 606 -0.16 14.01 0.55
N ARG A 607 -0.59 12.79 0.90
CA ARG A 607 -0.55 12.29 2.28
C ARG A 607 0.86 12.25 2.84
N VAL A 608 1.82 11.80 2.02
CA VAL A 608 3.23 11.67 2.39
C VAL A 608 4.04 12.92 2.07
N GLY A 609 3.37 14.06 1.89
CA GLY A 609 4.00 15.39 1.79
C GLY A 609 4.55 15.77 0.41
N ASP A 610 4.16 15.07 -0.65
CA ASP A 610 4.40 15.46 -2.05
C ASP A 610 5.85 15.92 -2.34
N PHE A 611 6.00 17.04 -3.04
CA PHE A 611 7.28 17.64 -3.37
C PHE A 611 7.99 18.23 -2.15
N ARG A 612 7.26 18.54 -1.08
CA ARG A 612 7.89 19.02 0.17
C ARG A 612 8.74 17.91 0.77
N THR A 613 8.24 16.68 0.81
CA THR A 613 9.03 15.51 1.25
C THR A 613 10.18 15.25 0.29
N ALA A 614 9.92 15.20 -1.02
CA ALA A 614 10.97 14.96 -2.01
C ALA A 614 12.12 15.98 -1.92
N GLY A 615 11.79 17.28 -1.80
CA GLY A 615 12.78 18.34 -1.61
C GLY A 615 13.55 18.23 -0.30
N THR A 616 12.89 17.86 0.80
CA THR A 616 13.56 17.60 2.08
C THR A 616 14.54 16.41 1.98
N LEU A 617 14.19 15.35 1.24
CA LEU A 617 15.09 14.21 1.01
C LEU A 617 16.31 14.57 0.12
N VAL A 618 16.21 15.64 -0.68
CA VAL A 618 17.36 16.16 -1.43
C VAL A 618 18.36 16.86 -0.50
N ALA A 619 17.91 17.57 0.53
CA ALA A 619 18.80 18.26 1.47
C ALA A 619 19.84 17.28 2.07
N PRO A 620 21.11 17.68 2.28
CA PRO A 620 21.68 19.00 2.05
C PRO A 620 22.24 19.21 0.62
N ARG A 621 21.86 18.36 -0.34
CA ARG A 621 22.35 18.42 -1.73
C ARG A 621 21.74 19.62 -2.46
N ASN A 622 22.37 20.03 -3.56
CA ASN A 622 21.97 21.25 -4.26
C ASN A 622 20.67 21.03 -5.03
N LEU A 623 19.67 21.87 -4.77
CA LEU A 623 18.38 21.88 -5.47
C LEU A 623 18.09 23.28 -6.02
N ILE A 624 17.84 23.38 -7.32
CA ILE A 624 17.39 24.59 -8.00
C ILE A 624 16.01 24.30 -8.61
N LEU A 625 15.04 25.15 -8.25
CA LEU A 625 13.68 25.11 -8.78
C LEU A 625 13.45 26.30 -9.72
N HIS A 626 12.83 26.06 -10.87
CA HIS A 626 12.46 27.07 -11.86
C HIS A 626 10.96 26.99 -12.18
N LYS A 627 10.30 28.13 -12.45
CA LYS A 627 8.84 28.25 -12.67
C LYS A 627 7.98 27.53 -11.63
N THR A 628 8.29 27.77 -10.35
CA THR A 628 7.54 27.29 -9.17
C THR A 628 6.21 27.95 -8.98
#